data_AF-A0A2S6IAX2-F1
#
_entry.id   AF-A0A2S6IAX2-F1
#
_cell.length_a   1.000
_cell.length_b   1.000
_cell.length_c   1.000
_cell.angle_alpha   90.00
_cell.angle_beta   90.00
_cell.angle_gamma   90.00
#
_symmetry.space_group_name_H-M   'P 1'
#
loop_
_entity.id
_entity.type
_entity.pdbx_description
1 polymer ?
#
loop_
_entity_poly.entity_id
_entity_poly.type
_entity_poly.pdbx_seq_one_letter_code
_entity_poly.pdbx_strand_id
1 'polypeptide(L)'
;MAITDSSTLNALFTQPAAALTGTDLQIHLPLTRVLLNEILAARPANTPIRELLIDPNDRNRFRVHLTAEAPIVGTVSRQIRLAPGMPVSFPDQPWLEFRIEEGLGFFDRSLISVLQGQIEKRLPRGIELTSKNLRIHVPALLAYLGYQQLAPLIESLEIKSEASRLLVNLHLKAE
;
A
#
# COMPACT_ATOMS: atom_id res chain seq x y z
N MET A 1 14.06 28.59 -15.15
CA MET A 1 13.08 28.33 -16.23
C MET A 1 12.65 26.88 -16.08
N ALA A 2 11.46 26.62 -15.54
CA ALA A 2 10.95 25.26 -15.39
C ALA A 2 9.50 25.26 -15.90
N ILE A 3 9.38 25.02 -17.21
CA ILE A 3 8.13 24.54 -17.77
C ILE A 3 8.20 23.03 -17.58
N THR A 4 7.71 22.53 -16.44
CA THR A 4 7.37 21.10 -16.32
C THR A 4 6.15 20.89 -17.21
N ASP A 5 6.40 20.72 -18.50
CA ASP A 5 5.39 20.37 -19.47
C ASP A 5 4.87 18.98 -19.06
N SER A 6 3.56 18.84 -18.88
CA SER A 6 2.96 17.60 -18.37
C SER A 6 3.27 16.37 -19.26
N SER A 7 3.77 16.60 -20.47
CA SER A 7 4.23 15.58 -21.42
C SER A 7 5.35 14.70 -20.88
N THR A 8 6.34 15.23 -20.15
CA THR A 8 7.45 14.43 -19.59
C THR A 8 6.99 13.54 -18.44
N LEU A 9 6.14 14.06 -17.54
CA LEU A 9 5.55 13.26 -16.48
C LEU A 9 4.59 12.21 -17.04
N ASN A 10 3.82 12.54 -18.07
CA ASN A 10 2.98 11.57 -18.77
C ASN A 10 3.82 10.49 -19.48
N ALA A 11 4.97 10.84 -20.05
CA ALA A 11 5.90 9.88 -20.66
C ALA A 11 6.43 8.87 -19.63
N LEU A 12 6.72 9.31 -18.39
CA LEU A 12 7.12 8.43 -17.29
C LEU A 12 6.05 7.37 -16.99
N PHE A 13 4.76 7.71 -17.06
CA PHE A 13 3.70 6.74 -16.78
C PHE A 13 3.30 5.88 -17.98
N THR A 14 3.57 6.34 -19.21
CA THR A 14 3.14 5.65 -20.45
C THR A 14 4.24 4.81 -21.10
N GLN A 15 5.50 5.23 -20.99
CA GLN A 15 6.71 4.55 -21.51
C GLN A 15 7.90 4.72 -20.54
N PRO A 16 7.80 4.22 -19.29
CA PRO A 16 8.81 4.47 -18.26
C PRO A 16 10.21 3.99 -18.65
N ALA A 17 10.35 2.86 -19.32
CA ALA A 17 11.66 2.31 -19.69
C ALA A 17 12.43 3.24 -20.64
N ALA A 18 11.74 3.82 -21.63
CA ALA A 18 12.32 4.79 -22.56
C ALA A 18 12.58 6.14 -21.87
N ALA A 19 11.69 6.56 -20.97
CA ALA A 19 11.84 7.81 -20.23
C ALA A 19 12.99 7.77 -19.20
N LEU A 20 13.32 6.58 -18.67
CA LEU A 20 14.34 6.36 -17.65
C LEU A 20 15.62 5.70 -18.18
N THR A 21 15.77 5.45 -19.48
CA THR A 21 16.94 4.73 -20.03
C THR A 21 18.27 5.32 -19.52
N GLY A 22 19.14 4.48 -18.99
CA GLY A 22 20.42 4.87 -18.40
C GLY A 22 20.32 5.58 -17.04
N THR A 23 19.14 5.57 -16.41
CA THR A 23 18.87 6.25 -15.13
C THR A 23 18.80 5.25 -13.98
N ASP A 24 19.48 5.60 -12.89
CA ASP A 24 19.30 5.02 -11.55
C ASP A 24 18.57 6.07 -10.70
N LEU A 25 17.29 5.84 -10.42
CA LEU A 25 16.41 6.78 -9.75
C LEU A 25 16.02 6.28 -8.36
N GLN A 26 16.38 7.05 -7.33
CA GLN A 26 15.97 6.80 -5.96
C GLN A 26 14.97 7.87 -5.50
N ILE A 27 13.79 7.43 -5.10
CA ILE A 27 12.71 8.27 -4.60
C ILE A 27 12.52 7.99 -3.12
N HIS A 28 12.67 9.04 -2.30
CA HIS A 28 12.34 9.02 -0.88
C HIS A 28 11.15 9.93 -0.63
N LEU A 29 9.98 9.33 -0.40
CA LEU A 29 8.73 10.05 -0.25
C LEU A 29 8.22 9.95 1.19
N PRO A 30 8.44 10.99 2.02
CA PRO A 30 7.87 11.05 3.36
C PRO A 30 6.40 11.48 3.28
N LEU A 31 5.50 10.54 3.57
CA LEU A 31 4.07 10.78 3.66
C LEU A 31 3.71 11.15 5.10
N THR A 32 3.29 12.39 5.32
CA THR A 32 2.79 12.82 6.63
C THR A 32 1.48 12.11 6.94
N ARG A 33 1.18 11.96 8.24
CA ARG A 33 -0.13 11.46 8.68
C ARG A 33 -1.30 12.20 8.03
N VAL A 34 -1.20 13.52 7.87
CA VAL A 34 -2.27 14.33 7.25
C VAL A 34 -2.48 13.92 5.79
N LEU A 35 -1.42 14.00 4.96
CA LEU A 35 -1.50 13.66 3.54
C LEU A 35 -1.96 12.20 3.33
N LEU A 36 -1.42 11.27 4.12
CA LEU A 36 -1.79 9.86 4.05
C LEU A 36 -3.29 9.66 4.29
N ASN A 37 -3.84 10.31 5.31
CA ASN A 37 -5.26 10.18 5.64
C ASN A 37 -6.17 10.94 4.66
N GLU A 38 -5.70 12.02 4.05
CA GLU A 38 -6.41 12.69 2.95
C GLU A 38 -6.52 11.77 1.72
N ILE A 39 -5.43 11.09 1.35
CA ILE A 39 -5.44 10.09 0.27
C ILE A 39 -6.43 8.96 0.57
N LEU A 40 -6.45 8.45 1.82
CA LEU A 40 -7.38 7.39 2.23
C LEU A 40 -8.84 7.87 2.30
N ALA A 41 -9.08 9.15 2.56
CA ALA A 41 -10.40 9.76 2.54
C ALA A 41 -10.94 9.93 1.11
N ALA A 42 -10.06 10.13 0.12
CA ALA A 42 -10.41 10.22 -1.30
C ALA A 42 -10.77 8.87 -1.96
N ARG A 43 -10.96 7.81 -1.16
CA ARG A 43 -11.37 6.48 -1.62
C ARG A 43 -12.75 6.51 -2.32
N PRO A 44 -13.01 5.57 -3.26
CA PRO A 44 -14.31 5.45 -3.92
C PRO A 44 -15.46 5.25 -2.92
N ALA A 45 -16.57 5.95 -3.15
CA ALA A 45 -17.73 5.99 -2.25
C ALA A 45 -18.43 4.62 -2.04
N ASN A 46 -18.21 3.65 -2.92
CA ASN A 46 -18.77 2.30 -2.86
C ASN A 46 -17.97 1.32 -1.98
N THR A 47 -16.93 1.80 -1.30
CA THR A 47 -16.13 0.98 -0.38
C THR A 47 -16.89 0.79 0.94
N PRO A 48 -17.09 -0.44 1.46
CA PRO A 48 -17.84 -0.71 2.71
C PRO A 48 -17.05 -0.34 3.98
N ILE A 49 -16.37 0.81 3.96
CA ILE A 49 -15.48 1.30 5.00
C ILE A 49 -15.91 2.74 5.36
N ARG A 50 -16.43 2.90 6.58
CA ARG A 50 -16.83 4.20 7.12
C ARG A 50 -15.62 5.05 7.47
N GLU A 51 -14.61 4.45 8.09
CA GLU A 51 -13.38 5.13 8.49
C GLU A 51 -12.16 4.26 8.22
N LEU A 52 -11.15 4.86 7.62
CA LEU A 52 -9.84 4.25 7.44
C LEU A 52 -8.80 5.31 7.72
N LEU A 53 -8.03 5.12 8.78
CA LEU A 53 -6.95 6.03 9.17
C LEU A 53 -5.67 5.24 9.37
N ILE A 54 -4.55 5.85 9.02
CA ILE A 54 -3.22 5.36 9.33
C ILE A 54 -2.54 6.37 10.27
N ASP A 55 -1.98 5.84 11.35
CA ASP A 55 -1.17 6.58 12.32
C ASP A 55 0.25 5.98 12.35
N PRO A 56 1.20 6.58 11.62
CA PRO A 56 2.58 6.14 11.65
C PRO A 56 3.22 6.46 12.99
N ASN A 57 3.86 5.46 13.60
CA ASN A 57 4.56 5.60 14.87
C ASN A 57 6.06 5.27 14.74
N ASP A 58 6.79 5.52 15.82
CA ASP A 58 8.20 5.22 15.92
C ASP A 58 8.50 3.72 15.84
N ARG A 59 9.77 3.37 15.64
CA ARG A 59 10.28 1.98 15.60
C ARG A 59 9.73 1.15 14.45
N ASN A 60 9.51 1.78 13.30
CA ASN A 60 9.02 1.13 12.09
C ASN A 60 7.70 0.37 12.29
N ARG A 61 6.75 1.02 12.94
CA ARG A 61 5.40 0.50 13.15
C ARG A 61 4.39 1.57 12.78
N PHE A 62 3.21 1.13 12.37
CA PHE A 62 2.08 2.03 12.16
C PHE A 62 0.79 1.34 12.61
N ARG A 63 -0.22 2.15 12.92
CA ARG A 63 -1.55 1.66 13.28
C ARG A 63 -2.53 1.97 12.17
N VAL A 64 -3.36 0.99 11.86
CA VAL A 64 -4.51 1.16 10.96
C VAL A 64 -5.76 1.13 11.81
N HIS A 65 -6.50 2.23 11.79
CA HIS A 65 -7.84 2.30 12.37
C HIS A 65 -8.84 2.05 11.24
N LEU A 66 -9.64 1.01 11.40
CA LEU A 66 -10.64 0.60 10.43
C LEU A 66 -12.00 0.56 11.10
N THR A 67 -12.96 1.31 10.58
CA THR A 67 -14.38 1.18 10.90
C THR A 67 -15.12 0.75 9.64
N ALA A 68 -15.71 -0.45 9.65
CA ALA A 68 -16.41 -1.04 8.52
C ALA A 68 -17.85 -1.44 8.89
N GLU A 69 -18.70 -1.56 7.88
CA GLU A 69 -20.04 -2.12 8.05
C GLU A 69 -20.00 -3.63 7.80
N ALA A 70 -20.46 -4.41 8.78
CA ALA A 70 -20.58 -5.85 8.67
C ALA A 70 -22.06 -6.23 8.53
N PRO A 71 -22.43 -7.11 7.57
CA PRO A 71 -23.75 -7.70 7.53
C PRO A 71 -24.00 -8.41 8.87
N ILE A 72 -25.18 -8.20 9.46
CA ILE A 72 -25.65 -8.86 10.69
C ILE A 72 -25.02 -8.34 11.99
N VAL A 73 -23.74 -7.97 11.99
CA VAL A 73 -23.01 -7.53 13.21
C VAL A 73 -23.00 -6.02 13.42
N GLY A 74 -23.46 -5.24 12.43
CA GLY A 74 -23.51 -3.77 12.50
C GLY A 74 -22.16 -3.12 12.21
N THR A 75 -21.84 -2.02 12.89
CA THR A 75 -20.57 -1.31 12.71
C THR A 75 -19.46 -1.94 13.54
N VAL A 76 -18.31 -2.19 12.90
CA VAL A 76 -17.15 -2.79 13.53
C VAL A 76 -15.96 -1.85 13.42
N SER A 77 -15.40 -1.45 14.56
CA SER A 77 -14.18 -0.60 14.64
C SER A 77 -13.02 -1.38 15.23
N ARG A 78 -11.84 -1.32 14.59
CA ARG A 78 -10.61 -1.99 15.01
C ARG A 78 -9.39 -1.12 14.80
N GLN A 79 -8.39 -1.39 15.62
CA GLN A 79 -7.06 -0.81 15.51
C GLN A 79 -6.06 -1.95 15.34
N ILE A 80 -5.39 -1.99 14.20
CA ILE A 80 -4.44 -3.03 13.82
C ILE A 80 -3.04 -2.44 13.85
N ARG A 81 -2.11 -3.07 14.57
CA ARG A 81 -0.71 -2.66 14.57
C ARG A 81 0.06 -3.47 13.54
N LEU A 82 0.73 -2.75 12.64
CA LEU A 82 1.50 -3.31 11.55
C LEU A 82 2.98 -2.95 11.69
N ALA A 83 3.84 -3.89 11.33
CA ALA A 83 5.28 -3.69 11.15
C ALA A 83 5.66 -4.09 9.72
N PRO A 84 6.31 -3.22 8.93
CA PRO A 84 6.82 -3.58 7.61
C PRO A 84 7.79 -4.76 7.68
N GLY A 85 7.69 -5.62 6.66
CA GLY A 85 8.61 -6.73 6.43
C GLY A 85 9.90 -6.29 5.74
N MET A 86 10.54 -7.23 5.05
CA MET A 86 11.72 -6.94 4.23
C MET A 86 11.33 -6.08 3.02
N PRO A 87 12.28 -5.29 2.46
CA PRO A 87 12.09 -4.64 1.19
C PRO A 87 11.66 -5.63 0.11
N VAL A 88 10.79 -5.16 -0.78
CA VAL A 88 10.53 -5.82 -2.06
C VAL A 88 11.81 -5.75 -2.87
N SER A 89 12.21 -6.86 -3.46
CA SER A 89 13.35 -6.97 -4.36
C SER A 89 12.88 -7.72 -5.58
N PHE A 90 13.02 -7.16 -6.77
CA PHE A 90 12.61 -7.87 -7.99
C PHE A 90 13.79 -8.61 -8.62
N PRO A 91 13.53 -9.75 -9.29
CA PRO A 91 12.25 -10.47 -9.36
C PRO A 91 11.97 -11.39 -8.15
N ASP A 92 12.93 -11.54 -7.24
CA ASP A 92 12.97 -12.63 -6.25
C ASP A 92 11.89 -12.54 -5.15
N GLN A 93 11.55 -11.33 -4.71
CA GLN A 93 10.63 -11.04 -3.61
C GLN A 93 9.65 -9.91 -4.02
N PRO A 94 8.61 -10.21 -4.83
CA PRO A 94 7.68 -9.20 -5.38
C PRO A 94 6.58 -8.76 -4.39
N TRP A 95 6.67 -9.18 -3.13
CA TRP A 95 5.64 -8.98 -2.11
C TRP A 95 6.08 -7.94 -1.08
N LEU A 96 5.32 -6.85 -0.99
CA LEU A 96 5.39 -5.94 0.13
C LEU A 96 4.59 -6.53 1.29
N GLU A 97 5.27 -6.91 2.37
CA GLU A 97 4.67 -7.56 3.52
C GLU A 97 4.58 -6.62 4.72
N PHE A 98 3.46 -6.70 5.43
CA PHE A 98 3.25 -6.08 6.74
C PHE A 98 2.81 -7.15 7.73
N ARG A 99 3.59 -7.34 8.79
CA ARG A 99 3.25 -8.23 9.88
C ARG A 99 2.24 -7.56 10.80
N ILE A 100 1.16 -8.27 11.10
CA ILE A 100 0.16 -7.89 12.09
C ILE A 100 0.68 -8.32 13.46
N GLU A 101 1.01 -7.34 14.28
CA GLU A 101 1.50 -7.58 15.64
C GLU A 101 0.37 -7.62 16.66
N GLU A 102 -0.67 -6.80 16.45
CA GLU A 102 -1.83 -6.69 17.34
C GLU A 102 -3.08 -6.28 16.55
N GLY A 103 -4.26 -6.53 17.12
CA GLY A 103 -5.54 -5.99 16.62
C GLY A 103 -6.41 -6.98 15.85
N LEU A 104 -5.87 -8.15 15.49
CA LEU A 104 -6.57 -9.30 14.89
C LEU A 104 -6.39 -10.53 15.81
N GLY A 105 -7.07 -10.57 16.96
CA GLY A 105 -6.96 -11.66 17.94
C GLY A 105 -8.03 -12.74 17.80
N PHE A 106 -7.98 -13.81 18.62
CA PHE A 106 -8.83 -15.04 18.58
C PHE A 106 -10.37 -14.88 18.34
N PHE A 107 -10.98 -13.71 18.52
CA PHE A 107 -12.37 -13.41 18.13
C PHE A 107 -12.54 -13.09 16.62
N ASP A 108 -11.48 -13.29 15.85
CA ASP A 108 -11.32 -12.89 14.45
C ASP A 108 -12.18 -13.61 13.43
N ARG A 109 -12.76 -14.78 13.71
CA ARG A 109 -13.45 -15.55 12.65
C ARG A 109 -14.61 -14.78 12.01
N SER A 110 -15.30 -13.93 12.75
CA SER A 110 -16.41 -13.11 12.23
C SER A 110 -15.93 -11.86 11.49
N LEU A 111 -14.80 -11.28 11.88
CA LEU A 111 -14.25 -10.09 11.25
C LEU A 111 -13.42 -10.47 10.01
N ILE A 112 -12.59 -11.51 10.13
CA ILE A 112 -11.99 -12.21 9.01
C ILE A 112 -13.10 -12.75 8.09
N SER A 113 -14.19 -13.37 8.54
CA SER A 113 -15.24 -13.81 7.59
C SER A 113 -16.01 -12.67 6.92
N VAL A 114 -16.14 -11.50 7.55
CA VAL A 114 -16.66 -10.29 6.91
C VAL A 114 -15.63 -9.72 5.93
N LEU A 115 -14.35 -9.65 6.33
CA LEU A 115 -13.24 -9.21 5.50
C LEU A 115 -12.91 -10.22 4.37
N GLN A 116 -13.22 -11.50 4.51
CA GLN A 116 -12.97 -12.55 3.52
C GLN A 116 -14.20 -12.74 2.64
N GLY A 117 -15.39 -12.86 3.23
CA GLY A 117 -16.63 -13.02 2.50
C GLY A 117 -17.02 -11.80 1.66
N GLN A 118 -16.81 -10.58 2.18
CA GLN A 118 -17.10 -9.34 1.45
C GLN A 118 -15.88 -8.63 0.90
N ILE A 119 -14.75 -8.67 1.61
CA ILE A 119 -13.54 -7.95 1.19
C ILE A 119 -12.59 -8.83 0.38
N GLU A 120 -12.29 -10.12 0.64
CA GLU A 120 -11.38 -10.89 -0.27
C GLU A 120 -11.91 -10.95 -1.71
N LYS A 121 -13.22 -11.09 -1.90
CA LYS A 121 -13.84 -11.03 -3.24
C LYS A 121 -13.78 -9.64 -3.88
N ARG A 122 -13.53 -8.59 -3.09
CA ARG A 122 -13.41 -7.18 -3.50
C ARG A 122 -11.99 -6.62 -3.35
N LEU A 123 -11.06 -7.38 -2.77
CA LEU A 123 -9.68 -6.97 -2.62
C LEU A 123 -9.10 -6.91 -4.02
N PRO A 124 -8.38 -5.83 -4.35
CA PRO A 124 -7.61 -5.77 -5.57
C PRO A 124 -6.76 -7.04 -5.74
N ARG A 125 -6.65 -7.52 -6.98
CA ARG A 125 -5.79 -8.65 -7.29
C ARG A 125 -4.38 -8.38 -6.79
N GLY A 126 -3.82 -9.34 -6.07
CA GLY A 126 -2.49 -9.21 -5.46
C GLY A 126 -2.49 -8.66 -4.04
N ILE A 127 -3.64 -8.37 -3.42
CA ILE A 127 -3.69 -8.08 -1.98
C ILE A 127 -4.15 -9.32 -1.23
N GLU A 128 -3.38 -9.72 -0.23
CA GLU A 128 -3.69 -10.85 0.65
C GLU A 128 -3.73 -10.40 2.09
N LEU A 129 -4.81 -10.73 2.79
CA LEU A 129 -4.96 -10.45 4.21
C LEU A 129 -5.17 -11.75 4.96
N THR A 130 -4.29 -12.02 5.92
CA THR A 130 -4.38 -13.15 6.85
C THR A 130 -4.44 -12.62 8.27
N SER A 131 -4.61 -13.50 9.26
CA SER A 131 -4.52 -13.10 10.68
C SER A 131 -3.12 -12.64 11.11
N LYS A 132 -2.08 -12.99 10.35
CA LYS A 132 -0.68 -12.68 10.69
C LYS A 132 -0.06 -11.60 9.82
N ASN A 133 -0.45 -11.53 8.56
CA ASN A 133 0.20 -10.70 7.56
C ASN A 133 -0.82 -10.06 6.61
N LEU A 134 -0.56 -8.81 6.24
CA LEU A 134 -1.09 -8.15 5.05
C LEU A 134 0.04 -8.16 4.01
N ARG A 135 -0.21 -8.72 2.83
CA ARG A 135 0.76 -8.79 1.74
C ARG A 135 0.20 -8.15 0.48
N ILE A 136 1.06 -7.47 -0.25
CA ILE A 136 0.73 -6.79 -1.50
C ILE A 136 1.73 -7.25 -2.56
N HIS A 137 1.26 -8.01 -3.54
CA HIS A 137 2.01 -8.37 -4.73
C HIS A 137 2.12 -7.15 -5.64
N VAL A 138 3.26 -6.50 -5.61
CA VAL A 138 3.48 -5.20 -6.24
C VAL A 138 3.23 -5.23 -7.75
N PRO A 139 3.67 -6.22 -8.54
CA PRO A 139 3.37 -6.26 -9.98
C PRO A 139 1.89 -6.40 -10.28
N ALA A 140 1.17 -7.20 -9.49
CA ALA A 140 -0.26 -7.41 -9.71
C ALA A 140 -1.04 -6.13 -9.39
N LEU A 141 -0.65 -5.41 -8.34
CA LEU A 141 -1.23 -4.12 -8.00
C LEU A 141 -0.94 -3.09 -9.10
N LEU A 142 0.30 -2.99 -9.57
CA LEU A 142 0.67 -2.07 -10.65
C LEU A 142 -0.09 -2.40 -11.94
N ALA A 143 -0.22 -3.68 -12.30
CA ALA A 143 -1.00 -4.10 -13.46
C ALA A 143 -2.49 -3.76 -13.31
N TYR A 144 -3.07 -3.97 -12.13
CA TYR A 144 -4.45 -3.58 -11.83
C TYR A 144 -4.68 -2.06 -11.97
N LEU A 145 -3.67 -1.25 -11.61
CA LEU A 145 -3.70 0.21 -11.75
C LEU A 145 -3.29 0.72 -13.14
N GLY A 146 -2.95 -0.17 -14.08
CA GLY A 146 -2.54 0.20 -15.44
C GLY A 146 -1.05 0.56 -15.60
N TYR A 147 -0.24 0.38 -14.56
CA TYR A 147 1.19 0.74 -14.52
C TYR A 147 2.13 -0.47 -14.60
N GLN A 148 1.71 -1.56 -15.26
CA GLN A 148 2.50 -2.80 -15.37
C GLN A 148 3.93 -2.60 -15.92
N GLN A 149 4.14 -1.57 -16.73
CA GLN A 149 5.43 -1.24 -17.34
C GLN A 149 6.47 -0.76 -16.31
N LEU A 150 6.05 -0.31 -15.13
CA LEU A 150 6.96 0.07 -14.04
C LEU A 150 7.54 -1.14 -13.31
N ALA A 151 6.79 -2.24 -13.23
CA ALA A 151 7.19 -3.42 -12.46
C ALA A 151 8.61 -3.95 -12.78
N PRO A 152 9.04 -4.10 -14.05
CA PRO A 152 10.40 -4.58 -14.36
C PRO A 152 11.50 -3.58 -14.03
N LEU A 153 11.18 -2.31 -13.75
CA LEU A 153 12.16 -1.28 -13.44
C LEU A 153 12.40 -1.14 -11.94
N ILE A 154 11.56 -1.74 -11.09
CA ILE A 154 11.69 -1.62 -9.64
C ILE A 154 12.82 -2.54 -9.19
N GLU A 155 13.93 -1.99 -8.73
CA GLU A 155 15.00 -2.75 -8.07
C GLU A 155 14.60 -3.06 -6.63
N SER A 156 14.13 -2.03 -5.91
CA SER A 156 13.63 -2.18 -4.55
C SER A 156 12.48 -1.25 -4.22
N LEU A 157 11.57 -1.73 -3.37
CA LEU A 157 10.52 -0.94 -2.74
C LEU A 157 10.46 -1.27 -1.26
N GLU A 158 10.57 -0.25 -0.42
CA GLU A 158 10.54 -0.40 1.02
C GLU A 158 9.59 0.62 1.64
N ILE A 159 8.82 0.17 2.62
CA ILE A 159 8.02 1.04 3.47
C ILE A 159 8.64 1.07 4.86
N LYS A 160 8.92 2.29 5.35
CA LYS A 160 9.32 2.52 6.74
C LYS A 160 8.32 3.41 7.45
N SER A 161 8.35 3.40 8.78
CA SER A 161 7.57 4.32 9.60
C SER A 161 8.44 5.02 10.63
N GLU A 162 8.21 6.32 10.75
CA GLU A 162 8.77 7.22 11.74
C GLU A 162 7.63 7.94 12.47
N ALA A 163 7.95 8.69 13.53
CA ALA A 163 6.94 9.44 14.27
C ALA A 163 6.15 10.37 13.31
N SER A 164 4.84 10.12 13.18
CA SER A 164 3.90 10.87 12.33
C SER A 164 4.13 10.82 10.81
N ARG A 165 5.02 9.94 10.31
CA ARG A 165 5.32 9.82 8.88
C ARG A 165 5.55 8.39 8.44
N LEU A 166 5.03 8.04 7.27
CA LEU A 166 5.35 6.80 6.58
C LEU A 166 6.29 7.13 5.42
N LEU A 167 7.41 6.45 5.34
CA LEU A 167 8.42 6.66 4.30
C LEU A 167 8.25 5.60 3.21
N VAL A 168 8.06 6.05 1.98
CA VAL A 168 8.10 5.19 0.79
C VAL A 168 9.46 5.38 0.14
N ASN A 169 10.28 4.34 0.14
CA ASN A 169 11.56 4.31 -0.56
C ASN A 169 11.40 3.45 -1.81
N LEU A 170 11.59 4.04 -2.97
CA LEU A 170 11.49 3.36 -4.26
C LEU A 170 12.77 3.56 -5.04
N HIS A 171 13.34 2.46 -5.52
CA HIS A 171 14.50 2.45 -6.40
C HIS A 171 14.07 1.91 -7.76
N LEU A 172 14.18 2.74 -8.78
CA LEU A 172 13.92 2.40 -10.18
C LEU A 172 15.24 2.40 -10.96
N LYS A 173 15.42 1.41 -11.83
CA LYS A 173 16.55 1.34 -12.73
C LYS A 173 16.10 0.90 -14.12
N ALA A 174 16.55 1.62 -15.14
CA ALA A 174 16.35 1.24 -16.53
C ALA A 174 17.70 1.22 -17.24
N GLU A 175 18.10 0.05 -17.72
CA GLU A 175 19.34 -0.15 -18.48
C GLU A 175 19.26 0.41 -19.90
#